data_AF-A0A839LJF0-F1
#
_entry.id   AF-A0A839LJF0-F1
#
_cell.length_a   1.000
_cell.length_b   1.000
_cell.length_c   1.000
_cell.angle_alpha   90.00
_cell.angle_beta   90.00
_cell.angle_gamma   90.00
#
_symmetry.space_group_name_H-M   'P 1'
#
loop_
_entity.id
_entity.type
_entity.pdbx_description
1 polymer ?
#
loop_
_entity_poly.entity_id
_entity_poly.type
_entity_poly.pdbx_seq_one_letter_code
_entity_poly.pdbx_strand_id
1 'polypeptide(L)'
;MAHLEFKCTVQVAALHEQTDPDRGLHAYSYTITITNAGDTAAQLIAREWTITDAAGAVQDVRGLAVVGHQPLLQPGESFRYSSWAQIATPQGTMRGRYLCVSEDAEVFHADIPEFLLAEASQLH
;
A
#
# COMPACT_ATOMS: atom_id res chain seq x y z
N MET A 1 9.87 20.08 -17.79
CA MET A 1 9.40 18.69 -17.73
C MET A 1 8.36 18.65 -16.63
N ALA A 2 7.25 17.95 -16.84
CA ALA A 2 6.21 17.79 -15.83
C ALA A 2 6.79 17.10 -14.59
N HIS A 3 6.35 17.52 -13.41
CA HIS A 3 6.70 16.86 -12.16
C HIS A 3 5.63 15.82 -11.84
N LEU A 4 5.95 14.54 -12.05
CA LEU A 4 5.04 13.41 -11.78
C LEU A 4 5.39 12.77 -10.45
N GLU A 5 4.51 12.92 -9.46
CA GLU A 5 4.75 12.38 -8.13
C GLU A 5 3.44 12.03 -7.42
N PHE A 6 3.31 10.78 -6.98
CA PHE A 6 2.30 10.40 -5.99
C PHE A 6 2.99 10.11 -4.67
N LYS A 7 2.53 10.76 -3.59
CA LYS A 7 2.97 10.50 -2.23
C LYS A 7 1.99 9.55 -1.54
N CYS A 8 2.54 8.55 -0.86
CA CYS A 8 1.75 7.56 -0.14
C CYS A 8 1.99 7.71 1.36
N THR A 9 0.90 7.73 2.13
CA THR A 9 0.95 7.57 3.60
C THR A 9 0.17 6.31 3.97
N VAL A 10 0.67 5.59 4.98
CA VAL A 10 0.13 4.29 5.39
C VAL A 10 -0.20 4.32 6.87
N GLN A 11 -1.37 3.78 7.22
CA GLN A 11 -1.78 3.53 8.59
C GLN A 11 -2.09 2.04 8.71
N VAL A 12 -1.53 1.38 9.71
CA VAL A 12 -1.70 -0.07 9.94
C VAL A 12 -2.42 -0.29 11.26
N ALA A 13 -3.31 -1.27 11.30
CA ALA A 13 -3.95 -1.74 12.53
C ALA A 13 -4.06 -3.27 12.52
N ALA A 14 -3.77 -3.88 13.67
CA ALA A 14 -3.99 -5.30 13.87
C ALA A 14 -5.49 -5.64 13.83
N LEU A 15 -5.81 -6.83 13.31
CA LEU A 15 -7.16 -7.35 13.18
C LEU A 15 -7.32 -8.58 14.07
N HIS A 16 -7.63 -8.35 15.35
CA HIS A 16 -7.70 -9.41 16.37
C HIS A 16 -8.74 -10.48 16.05
N GLU A 17 -9.90 -10.09 15.51
CA GLU A 17 -10.98 -11.03 15.17
C GLU A 17 -10.61 -11.96 14.01
N GLN A 18 -9.67 -11.56 13.15
CA GLN A 18 -9.17 -12.32 12.01
C GLN A 18 -7.80 -12.98 12.29
N THR A 19 -7.29 -12.85 13.52
CA THR A 19 -6.01 -13.40 13.96
C THR A 19 -6.23 -14.68 14.75
N ASP A 20 -5.52 -15.74 14.39
CA ASP A 20 -5.50 -17.04 15.06
C ASP A 20 -4.03 -17.45 15.28
N PRO A 21 -3.43 -17.07 16.42
CA PRO A 21 -2.01 -17.32 16.69
C PRO A 21 -1.68 -18.80 16.77
N ASP A 22 -2.61 -19.65 17.23
CA ASP A 22 -2.41 -21.09 17.34
C ASP A 22 -2.23 -21.76 15.96
N ARG A 23 -2.77 -21.11 14.92
CA ARG A 23 -2.61 -21.52 13.51
C ARG A 23 -1.56 -20.70 12.75
N GLY A 24 -0.84 -19.81 13.44
CA GLY A 24 0.12 -18.89 12.83
C GLY A 24 -0.54 -17.94 11.83
N LEU A 25 -1.77 -17.48 12.09
CA LEU A 25 -2.47 -16.55 11.22
C LEU A 25 -2.54 -15.18 11.90
N HIS A 26 -1.80 -14.21 11.41
CA HIS A 26 -1.81 -12.84 11.94
C HIS A 26 -2.33 -11.87 10.87
N ALA A 27 -3.45 -11.22 11.16
CA ALA A 27 -4.14 -10.34 10.22
C ALA A 27 -3.93 -8.86 10.56
N TYR A 28 -3.71 -8.05 9.52
CA TYR A 28 -3.49 -6.62 9.63
C TYR A 28 -4.28 -5.89 8.55
N SER A 29 -4.96 -4.82 8.92
CA SER A 29 -5.50 -3.85 7.99
C SER A 29 -4.45 -2.77 7.71
N TYR A 30 -4.44 -2.28 6.47
CA TYR A 30 -3.69 -1.09 6.09
C TYR A 30 -4.60 -0.13 5.34
N THR A 31 -4.48 1.14 5.67
CA THR A 31 -5.16 2.25 5.01
C THR A 31 -4.12 3.12 4.34
N ILE A 32 -4.23 3.27 3.02
CA ILE A 32 -3.29 4.04 2.22
C ILE A 32 -4.00 5.28 1.72
N THR A 33 -3.36 6.43 1.91
CA THR A 33 -3.76 7.69 1.27
C THR A 33 -2.71 8.02 0.22
N ILE A 34 -3.17 8.11 -1.04
CA ILE A 34 -2.38 8.48 -2.20
C ILE A 34 -2.71 9.93 -2.49
N THR A 35 -1.71 10.81 -2.53
CA THR A 35 -1.88 12.23 -2.88
C THR A 35 -1.06 12.52 -4.12
N ASN A 36 -1.67 13.15 -5.13
CA ASN A 36 -0.92 13.67 -6.25
C ASN A 36 -0.14 14.91 -5.80
N ALA A 37 1.18 14.76 -5.65
CA ALA A 37 2.11 15.84 -5.31
C ALA A 37 2.80 16.42 -6.55
N GLY A 38 2.46 15.90 -7.73
CA GLY A 38 2.87 16.41 -9.02
C GLY A 38 2.12 17.67 -9.44
N ASP A 39 2.47 18.18 -10.62
CA ASP A 39 1.84 19.33 -11.26
C ASP A 39 0.88 18.95 -12.40
N THR A 40 0.75 17.65 -12.67
CA THR A 40 0.00 17.09 -13.80
C THR A 40 -0.97 16.02 -13.30
N ALA A 41 -2.15 15.88 -13.95
CA ALA A 41 -3.09 14.82 -13.61
C ALA A 41 -2.51 13.43 -13.95
N ALA A 42 -2.77 12.44 -13.09
CA ALA A 42 -2.29 11.08 -13.31
C ALA A 42 -3.25 10.03 -12.77
N GLN A 43 -3.22 8.85 -13.38
CA GLN A 43 -4.07 7.71 -13.02
C GLN A 43 -3.24 6.56 -12.45
N LEU A 44 -3.70 5.97 -11.35
CA LEU A 44 -3.18 4.70 -10.85
C LEU A 44 -3.76 3.55 -11.69
N ILE A 45 -2.89 2.72 -12.23
CA ILE A 45 -3.26 1.60 -13.11
C ILE A 45 -3.15 0.25 -12.40
N ALA A 46 -2.03 0.00 -11.73
CA ALA A 46 -1.72 -1.29 -11.12
C ALA A 46 -0.92 -1.13 -9.83
N ARG A 47 -0.88 -2.20 -9.03
CA ARG A 47 -0.14 -2.29 -7.77
C ARG A 47 0.76 -3.52 -7.77
N GLU A 48 1.93 -3.37 -7.18
CA GLU A 48 2.83 -4.46 -6.85
C GLU A 48 3.21 -4.33 -5.37
N TRP A 49 3.13 -5.45 -4.66
CA TRP A 49 3.43 -5.57 -3.24
C TRP A 49 4.44 -6.68 -3.03
N THR A 50 5.36 -6.45 -2.11
CA THR A 50 6.23 -7.46 -1.51
C THR A 50 5.93 -7.49 -0.02
N ILE A 51 5.51 -8.65 0.47
CA ILE A 51 5.17 -8.90 1.88
C ILE A 51 6.25 -9.83 2.42
N THR A 52 6.90 -9.44 3.51
CA THR A 52 7.93 -10.25 4.18
C THR A 52 7.51 -10.54 5.60
N ASP A 53 7.43 -11.82 5.98
CA ASP A 53 7.17 -12.19 7.36
C ASP A 53 8.47 -12.17 8.20
N ALA A 54 8.37 -12.29 9.53
CA ALA A 54 9.52 -12.25 10.42
C ALA A 54 10.46 -13.46 10.29
N ALA A 55 10.00 -14.55 9.65
CA ALA A 55 10.81 -15.71 9.35
C ALA A 55 11.59 -15.56 8.03
N GLY A 56 11.37 -14.45 7.30
CA GLY A 56 12.00 -14.15 6.02
C GLY A 56 11.27 -14.76 4.82
N ALA A 57 10.06 -15.31 5.00
CA ALA A 57 9.25 -15.73 3.88
C ALA A 57 8.73 -14.49 3.12
N VAL A 58 8.86 -14.52 1.80
CA VAL A 58 8.50 -13.41 0.91
C VAL A 58 7.33 -13.82 0.01
N GLN A 59 6.33 -12.95 -0.09
CA GLN A 59 5.22 -13.08 -1.01
C GLN A 59 5.12 -11.83 -1.89
N ASP A 60 5.14 -12.03 -3.21
CA ASP A 60 4.85 -10.98 -4.17
C ASP A 60 3.40 -11.03 -4.63
N VAL A 61 2.73 -9.88 -4.62
CA VAL A 61 1.34 -9.73 -5.06
C VAL A 61 1.29 -8.63 -6.12
N ARG A 62 0.75 -8.96 -7.30
CA ARG A 62 0.55 -8.00 -8.38
C ARG A 62 -0.91 -8.00 -8.81
N GLY A 63 -1.43 -6.83 -9.16
CA GLY A 63 -2.80 -6.73 -9.63
C GLY A 63 -3.14 -5.38 -10.22
N LEU A 64 -4.17 -5.35 -11.07
CA LEU A 64 -4.74 -4.13 -11.59
C LEU A 64 -5.58 -3.42 -10.52
N ALA A 65 -5.63 -2.10 -10.61
CA ALA A 65 -6.40 -1.22 -9.72
C ALA A 65 -5.93 -1.27 -8.26
N VAL A 66 -6.62 -0.54 -7.39
CA VAL A 66 -6.60 -0.69 -5.93
C VAL A 66 -8.03 -0.86 -5.47
N VAL A 67 -8.33 -1.96 -4.77
CA VAL A 67 -9.72 -2.29 -4.32
C VAL A 67 -10.80 -2.14 -5.40
N GLY A 68 -10.46 -2.41 -6.67
CA GLY A 68 -11.37 -2.26 -7.81
C GLY A 68 -11.41 -0.87 -8.45
N HIS A 69 -10.65 0.11 -7.95
CA HIS A 69 -10.60 1.47 -8.45
C HIS A 69 -9.25 1.81 -9.11
N GLN A 70 -9.30 2.56 -10.21
CA GLN A 70 -8.15 3.19 -10.87
C GLN A 70 -8.30 4.71 -10.80
N PRO A 71 -8.03 5.33 -9.64
CA PRO A 71 -8.29 6.76 -9.44
C PRO A 71 -7.43 7.61 -10.38
N LEU A 72 -8.08 8.54 -11.06
CA LEU A 72 -7.44 9.68 -11.73
C LEU A 72 -7.41 10.83 -10.72
N LEU A 73 -6.22 11.32 -10.39
CA LEU A 73 -6.00 12.36 -9.39
C LEU A 73 -5.46 13.63 -10.04
N GLN A 74 -6.17 14.74 -9.85
CA GLN A 74 -5.65 16.07 -10.16
C GLN A 74 -4.53 16.47 -9.19
N PRO A 75 -3.67 17.44 -9.54
CA PRO A 75 -2.69 17.98 -8.60
C PRO A 75 -3.32 18.38 -7.25
N GLY A 76 -2.78 17.86 -6.16
CA GLY A 76 -3.27 18.06 -4.80
C GLY A 76 -4.43 17.16 -4.37
N GLU A 77 -5.08 16.44 -5.28
CA GLU A 77 -6.14 15.50 -4.92
C GLU A 77 -5.59 14.24 -4.25
N SER A 78 -6.45 13.62 -3.44
CA SER A 78 -6.11 12.40 -2.72
C SER A 78 -7.17 11.32 -2.85
N PHE A 79 -6.72 10.07 -2.92
CA PHE A 79 -7.56 8.89 -2.84
C PHE A 79 -7.15 8.06 -1.64
N ARG A 80 -8.12 7.69 -0.80
CA ARG A 80 -7.91 6.89 0.41
C ARG A 80 -8.65 5.56 0.28
N TYR A 81 -7.97 4.46 0.58
CA TYR A 81 -8.58 3.14 0.62
C TYR A 81 -8.01 2.28 1.74
N SER A 82 -8.78 1.27 2.16
CA SER A 82 -8.37 0.28 3.15
C SER A 82 -8.42 -1.12 2.55
N SER A 83 -7.46 -1.94 2.92
CA SER A 83 -7.37 -3.36 2.59
C SER A 83 -6.70 -4.09 3.75
N TRP A 84 -6.45 -5.38 3.62
CA TRP A 84 -5.81 -6.18 4.65
C TRP A 84 -4.87 -7.22 4.06
N ALA A 85 -4.00 -7.75 4.91
CA ALA A 85 -3.10 -8.85 4.61
C ALA A 85 -3.00 -9.78 5.83
N GLN A 86 -2.61 -11.03 5.58
CA GLN A 86 -2.36 -12.02 6.61
C GLN A 86 -0.97 -12.59 6.43
N ILE A 87 -0.22 -12.73 7.52
CA ILE A 87 1.14 -13.27 7.54
C ILE A 87 1.28 -14.37 8.59
N ALA A 88 2.32 -15.19 8.46
CA ALA A 88 2.55 -16.36 9.30
C ALA A 88 3.13 -16.04 10.69
N THR A 89 3.53 -14.78 10.92
CA THR A 89 4.25 -14.34 12.11
C THR A 89 3.60 -13.12 12.75
N PRO A 90 3.79 -12.87 14.07
CA PRO A 90 3.21 -11.72 14.78
C PRO A 90 3.70 -10.34 14.32
N GLN A 91 4.72 -10.31 13.47
CA GLN A 91 5.19 -9.10 12.82
C GLN A 91 5.71 -9.42 11.42
N GLY A 92 5.74 -8.43 10.54
CA GLY A 92 6.31 -8.51 9.20
C GLY A 92 6.41 -7.12 8.58
N THR A 93 6.82 -7.04 7.32
CA THR A 93 6.87 -5.79 6.57
C THR A 93 6.14 -5.90 5.24
N MET A 94 5.62 -4.77 4.77
CA MET A 94 5.11 -4.63 3.42
C MET A 94 5.78 -3.42 2.77
N ARG A 95 6.11 -3.57 1.50
CA ARG A 95 6.50 -2.46 0.62
C ARG A 95 5.90 -2.67 -0.75
N GLY A 96 5.77 -1.62 -1.53
CA GLY A 96 5.17 -1.75 -2.84
C GLY A 96 5.42 -0.56 -3.72
N ARG A 97 4.80 -0.61 -4.89
CA ARG A 97 4.76 0.50 -5.83
C ARG A 97 3.49 0.46 -6.65
N TYR A 98 3.05 1.63 -7.07
CA TYR A 98 2.01 1.76 -8.09
C TYR A 98 2.61 2.00 -9.46
N LEU A 99 1.98 1.41 -10.47
CA LEU A 99 2.15 1.82 -11.85
C LEU A 99 1.12 2.92 -12.15
N CYS A 100 1.62 4.07 -12.57
CA CYS A 100 0.80 5.24 -12.88
C CYS A 100 1.05 5.73 -14.30
N VAL A 101 0.05 6.42 -14.86
CA VAL A 101 0.11 7.03 -16.19
C VAL A 101 -0.40 8.46 -16.09
N SER A 102 0.37 9.44 -16.57
CA SER A 102 -0.06 10.84 -16.64
C SER A 102 -1.06 11.06 -17.79
N GLU A 103 -1.72 12.22 -17.81
CA GLU A 103 -2.60 12.59 -18.94
C GLU A 103 -1.86 12.69 -20.28
N ASP A 104 -0.55 12.98 -20.25
CA ASP A 104 0.35 12.99 -21.41
C ASP A 104 0.86 11.59 -21.81
N ALA A 105 0.29 10.53 -21.23
CA ALA A 105 0.68 9.13 -21.41
C ALA A 105 2.11 8.79 -20.97
N GLU A 106 2.70 9.60 -20.07
CA GLU A 106 3.97 9.25 -19.43
C GLU A 106 3.75 8.24 -18.30
N VAL A 107 4.54 7.17 -18.31
CA VAL A 107 4.49 6.13 -17.28
C VAL A 107 5.46 6.47 -16.16
N PHE A 108 4.99 6.42 -14.92
CA PHE A 108 5.85 6.53 -13.74
C PHE A 108 5.47 5.52 -12.66
N HIS A 109 6.39 5.32 -11.72
CA HIS A 109 6.15 4.50 -10.53
C HIS A 109 6.07 5.38 -9.30
N ALA A 110 5.12 5.08 -8.43
CA ALA A 110 5.00 5.71 -7.13
C ALA A 110 5.29 4.69 -6.03
N ASP A 111 6.40 4.87 -5.33
CA ASP A 111 6.82 3.95 -4.28
C ASP A 111 5.97 4.12 -3.02
N ILE A 112 5.70 2.98 -2.38
CA ILE A 112 5.14 2.91 -1.04
C ILE A 112 6.28 2.42 -0.16
N PRO A 113 6.84 3.29 0.70
CA PRO A 113 7.92 2.92 1.60
C PRO A 113 7.56 1.70 2.44
N GLU A 114 8.58 0.96 2.84
CA GLU A 114 8.38 -0.19 3.71
C GLU A 114 7.73 0.22 5.03
N PHE A 115 6.68 -0.50 5.42
CA PHE A 115 5.96 -0.29 6.67
C PHE A 115 5.79 -1.59 7.44
N LEU A 116 5.73 -1.48 8.75
CA LEU A 116 5.62 -2.61 9.67
C LEU A 116 4.17 -3.09 9.76
N LEU A 117 3.98 -4.39 9.60
CA LEU A 117 2.80 -5.11 10.05
C LEU A 117 3.08 -5.59 11.47
N ALA A 118 2.59 -4.86 12.46
CA ALA A 118 2.68 -5.26 13.86
C ALA A 118 1.51 -4.66 14.62
N GLU A 119 1.27 -5.19 15.82
CA GLU A 119 0.46 -4.45 16.79
C GLU A 119 1.17 -3.11 17.04
N ALA A 120 0.45 -2.00 16.86
CA ALA A 120 0.94 -0.74 17.36
C ALA A 120 1.04 -0.89 18.87
N SER A 121 2.25 -1.10 19.40
CA SER A 121 2.48 -0.87 20.82
C SER A 121 1.98 0.54 21.06
N GLN A 122 1.01 0.68 21.97
CA GLN A 122 0.61 1.99 22.44
C GLN A 122 1.89 2.63 22.99
N LEU A 123 2.56 3.46 22.18
CA LEU A 123 3.67 4.31 22.61
C LEU A 123 3.03 5.28 23.62
N HIS A 124 3.05 4.87 24.88
CA HIS A 124 2.80 5.70 26.05
C HIS A 124 4.15 6.05 26.66
#